data_AF-A0AAE0IRC9-F1
#
_entry.id   AF-A0AAE0IRC9-F1
#
_cell.length_a   1.000
_cell.length_b   1.000
_cell.length_c   1.000
_cell.angle_alpha   90.00
_cell.angle_beta   90.00
_cell.angle_gamma   90.00
#
_symmetry.space_group_name_H-M   'P 1'
#
loop_
_entity.id
_entity.type
_entity.pdbx_description
1 polymer ?
#
loop_
_entity_poly.entity_id
_entity_poly.type
_entity_poly.pdbx_seq_one_letter_code
_entity_poly.pdbx_strand_id
1 'polypeptide(L)'
;MSRPEDTLAADVHYDDTEARKYTTSSRIQNIQASMTQRALELLDLKFPSLILDVGCGSGLSGEILSQVPPEEGGPHVWVGMDISASMLDVALQRDVEGDLLLADIGQGVPFRPGTFDAAISISAIQWLCNAESSETSPAGRLSRFFNGLYSSLKRGGRAVCQFYPKNDVQKQMITSAAVKAGFGAGLLEDDPETKNVKLYLVLTVGGNATGSKDIADVVDGMDGVDVLDNRKKGEKGGKGEIKKGSKAWIIKKKEQMERKGKIVKATSKFTGRKRRVQF
;
A
#
# COMPACT_ATOMS: atom_id res chain seq x y z
N MET A 1 12.41 21.29 11.17
CA MET A 1 12.36 20.21 12.17
C MET A 1 12.93 18.96 11.52
N SER A 2 13.76 18.20 12.24
CA SER A 2 14.22 16.88 11.80
C SER A 2 13.04 15.91 11.74
N ARG A 3 13.10 14.94 10.83
CA ARG A 3 12.11 13.87 10.69
C ARG A 3 12.17 12.92 11.90
N PRO A 4 11.04 12.60 12.55
CA PRO A 4 11.02 11.63 13.65
C PRO A 4 11.67 10.29 13.30
N GLU A 5 11.50 9.85 12.06
CA GLU A 5 12.00 8.57 11.56
C GLU A 5 13.54 8.52 11.46
N ASP A 6 14.21 9.68 11.49
CA ASP A 6 15.67 9.76 11.44
C ASP A 6 16.32 9.62 12.82
N THR A 7 15.57 9.71 13.92
CA THR A 7 16.12 9.71 15.28
C THR A 7 15.83 8.44 16.06
N LEU A 8 14.58 7.98 16.06
CA LEU A 8 14.13 6.86 16.89
C LEU A 8 13.15 5.96 16.13
N ALA A 9 12.95 4.75 16.64
CA ALA A 9 11.83 3.88 16.27
C ALA A 9 10.48 4.53 16.67
N ALA A 10 9.39 4.16 16.02
CA ALA A 10 8.09 4.82 16.23
C ALA A 10 7.55 4.65 17.66
N ASP A 11 7.66 3.44 18.21
CA ASP A 11 7.25 3.08 19.57
C ASP A 11 8.07 3.82 20.64
N VAL A 12 9.34 4.08 20.38
CA VAL A 12 10.24 4.83 21.27
C VAL A 12 10.06 6.34 21.09
N HIS A 13 9.78 6.81 19.88
CA HIS A 13 9.56 8.24 19.61
C HIS A 13 8.28 8.76 20.27
N TYR A 14 7.19 8.01 20.13
CA TYR A 14 5.90 8.35 20.73
C TYR A 14 5.75 7.71 22.10
N ASP A 15 6.54 8.22 23.06
CA ASP A 15 6.37 7.94 24.48
C ASP A 15 5.15 8.68 25.07
N ASP A 16 4.87 8.48 26.36
CA ASP A 16 3.73 9.09 27.06
C ASP A 16 3.69 10.62 26.92
N THR A 17 4.85 11.28 26.84
CA THR A 17 4.94 12.74 26.77
C THR A 17 4.69 13.21 25.34
N GLU A 18 5.37 12.62 24.36
CA GLU A 18 5.23 13.00 22.96
C GLU A 18 3.86 12.62 22.39
N ALA A 19 3.29 11.48 22.79
CA ALA A 19 1.93 11.08 22.41
C ALA A 19 0.87 12.12 22.88
N ARG A 20 0.97 12.58 24.14
CA ARG A 20 0.07 13.62 24.67
C ARG A 20 0.26 14.97 23.97
N LYS A 21 1.50 15.40 23.73
CA LYS A 21 1.79 16.65 23.00
C LYS A 21 1.28 16.61 21.57
N TYR A 22 1.51 15.50 20.88
CA TYR A 22 1.04 15.27 19.52
C TYR A 22 -0.48 15.40 19.45
N THR A 23 -1.17 14.69 20.35
CA THR A 23 -2.63 14.61 20.36
C THR A 23 -3.29 15.90 20.80
N THR A 24 -2.69 16.69 21.68
CA THR A 24 -3.26 17.97 22.18
C THR A 24 -2.97 19.16 21.27
N SER A 25 -2.07 19.01 20.28
CA SER A 25 -1.73 20.09 19.37
C SER A 25 -2.84 20.33 18.35
N SER A 26 -3.53 21.48 18.45
CA SER A 26 -4.59 21.89 17.51
C SER A 26 -4.12 21.91 16.05
N ARG A 27 -2.87 22.31 15.80
CA ARG A 27 -2.27 22.28 14.46
C ARG A 27 -2.18 20.85 13.92
N ILE A 28 -1.75 19.90 14.74
CA ILE A 28 -1.63 18.49 14.34
C ILE A 28 -3.02 17.90 14.11
N GLN A 29 -3.95 18.13 15.02
CA GLN A 29 -5.36 17.70 14.87
C GLN A 29 -5.94 18.17 13.54
N ASN A 30 -5.80 19.46 13.21
CA ASN A 30 -6.32 20.01 11.95
C ASN A 30 -5.68 19.39 10.71
N ILE A 31 -4.36 19.14 10.75
CA ILE A 31 -3.64 18.52 9.63
C ILE A 31 -4.07 17.06 9.45
N GLN A 32 -4.12 16.28 10.54
CA GLN A 32 -4.56 14.89 10.53
C GLN A 32 -6.02 14.77 10.08
N ALA A 33 -6.89 15.67 10.53
CA ALA A 33 -8.28 15.70 10.13
C ALA A 33 -8.44 15.95 8.63
N SER A 34 -7.77 16.99 8.11
CA SER A 34 -7.77 17.30 6.67
C SER A 34 -7.26 16.14 5.82
N MET A 35 -6.20 15.45 6.25
CA MET A 35 -5.66 14.31 5.50
C MET A 35 -6.57 13.09 5.57
N THR A 36 -7.24 12.86 6.71
CA THR A 36 -8.19 11.77 6.88
C THR A 36 -9.43 11.98 6.02
N GLN A 37 -10.00 13.19 6.01
CA GLN A 37 -11.12 13.56 5.15
C GLN A 37 -10.77 13.38 3.68
N ARG A 38 -9.58 13.86 3.26
CA ARG A 38 -9.10 13.67 1.89
C ARG A 38 -8.95 12.19 1.53
N ALA A 39 -8.43 11.36 2.45
CA ALA A 39 -8.33 9.93 2.21
C ALA A 39 -9.71 9.24 2.12
N LEU A 40 -10.71 9.69 2.88
CA LEU A 40 -12.10 9.23 2.77
C LEU A 40 -12.71 9.58 1.41
N GLU A 41 -12.49 10.80 0.90
CA GLU A 41 -12.90 11.19 -0.46
C GLU A 41 -12.32 10.24 -1.51
N LEU A 42 -11.03 9.91 -1.40
CA LEU A 42 -10.34 8.99 -2.32
C LEU A 42 -10.81 7.54 -2.18
N LEU A 43 -11.19 7.14 -0.96
CA LEU A 43 -11.81 5.84 -0.70
C LEU A 43 -13.24 5.76 -1.24
N ASP A 44 -13.93 6.89 -1.45
CA ASP A 44 -15.22 7.00 -2.14
C ASP A 44 -16.25 5.94 -1.71
N LEU A 45 -16.34 5.69 -0.39
CA LEU A 45 -17.24 4.69 0.18
C LEU A 45 -18.69 5.18 0.08
N LYS A 46 -19.61 4.29 -0.30
CA LYS A 46 -21.02 4.64 -0.53
C LYS A 46 -21.95 4.16 0.58
N PHE A 47 -21.44 3.36 1.51
CA PHE A 47 -22.22 2.70 2.54
C PHE A 47 -21.34 2.49 3.78
N PRO A 48 -21.97 2.38 4.97
CA PRO A 48 -21.27 1.97 6.19
C PRO A 48 -20.37 0.77 5.93
N SER A 49 -19.14 0.85 6.36
CA SER A 49 -18.06 -0.06 5.96
C SER A 49 -17.22 -0.43 7.18
N LEU A 50 -16.62 -1.62 7.16
CA LEU A 50 -15.61 -2.02 8.13
C LEU A 50 -14.21 -1.61 7.63
N ILE A 51 -13.57 -0.71 8.35
CA ILE A 51 -12.30 -0.07 7.95
C ILE A 51 -11.16 -0.50 8.86
N LEU A 52 -10.00 -0.81 8.26
CA LEU A 52 -8.75 -0.93 9.01
C LEU A 52 -8.03 0.42 9.03
N ASP A 53 -7.81 1.00 10.20
CA ASP A 53 -6.97 2.19 10.39
C ASP A 53 -5.54 1.78 10.79
N VAL A 54 -4.62 1.90 9.85
CA VAL A 54 -3.23 1.44 9.98
C VAL A 54 -2.33 2.57 10.46
N GLY A 55 -1.72 2.38 11.64
CA GLY A 55 -1.01 3.44 12.35
C GLY A 55 -2.00 4.44 12.93
N CYS A 56 -3.02 3.94 13.63
CA CYS A 56 -4.16 4.74 14.10
C CYS A 56 -3.76 5.76 15.18
N GLY A 57 -2.58 5.62 15.78
CA GLY A 57 -2.06 6.52 16.82
C GLY A 57 -3.06 6.68 17.96
N SER A 58 -3.32 7.93 18.32
CA SER A 58 -4.27 8.32 19.35
C SER A 58 -5.73 8.37 18.90
N GLY A 59 -6.05 7.78 17.74
CA GLY A 59 -7.43 7.65 17.25
C GLY A 59 -7.99 8.86 16.52
N LEU A 60 -7.18 9.87 16.19
CA LEU A 60 -7.65 11.09 15.50
C LEU A 60 -8.30 10.80 14.14
N SER A 61 -7.74 9.85 13.38
CA SER A 61 -8.33 9.40 12.12
C SER A 61 -9.59 8.57 12.37
N GLY A 62 -9.54 7.64 13.32
CA GLY A 62 -10.67 6.78 13.69
C GLY A 62 -11.92 7.53 14.16
N GLU A 63 -11.78 8.59 14.95
CA GLU A 63 -12.92 9.46 15.35
C GLU A 63 -13.65 10.03 14.13
N ILE A 64 -12.92 10.41 13.09
CA ILE A 64 -13.51 10.92 11.85
C ILE A 64 -14.26 9.80 11.12
N LEU A 65 -13.73 8.57 11.10
CA LEU A 65 -14.41 7.40 10.51
C LEU A 65 -15.76 7.13 11.19
N SER A 66 -15.81 7.22 12.52
CA SER A 66 -17.04 7.07 13.31
C SER A 66 -18.05 8.19 13.07
N GLN A 67 -17.59 9.40 12.74
CA GLN A 67 -18.43 10.59 12.59
C GLN A 67 -18.90 10.86 11.16
N VAL A 68 -18.46 10.06 10.17
CA VAL A 68 -18.95 10.20 8.79
C VAL A 68 -20.48 10.03 8.78
N PRO A 69 -21.25 10.99 8.25
CA PRO A 69 -22.70 10.92 8.32
C PRO A 69 -23.28 9.95 7.27
N PRO A 70 -24.51 9.44 7.47
CA PRO A 70 -25.14 8.49 6.55
C PRO A 70 -25.24 8.93 5.08
N GLU A 71 -25.47 10.22 4.84
CA GLU A 71 -25.52 10.80 3.50
C GLU A 71 -24.18 10.76 2.75
N GLU A 72 -23.06 10.67 3.49
CA GLU A 72 -21.71 10.52 2.96
C GLU A 72 -21.23 9.05 3.01
N GLY A 73 -22.11 8.12 3.39
CA GLY A 73 -21.83 6.68 3.43
C GLY A 73 -21.29 6.17 4.77
N GLY A 74 -21.36 6.95 5.86
CA GLY A 74 -21.01 6.49 7.21
C GLY A 74 -22.23 6.16 8.09
N PRO A 75 -22.08 6.03 9.41
CA PRO A 75 -20.81 5.96 10.14
C PRO A 75 -20.07 4.65 9.83
N HIS A 76 -18.74 4.67 9.94
CA HIS A 76 -17.93 3.47 9.70
C HIS A 76 -17.56 2.78 11.01
N VAL A 77 -17.53 1.46 10.99
CA VAL A 77 -16.92 0.66 12.06
C VAL A 77 -15.46 0.47 11.70
N TRP A 78 -14.57 0.58 12.67
CA TRP A 78 -13.14 0.48 12.38
C TRP A 78 -12.37 -0.26 13.46
N VAL A 79 -11.24 -0.83 13.03
CA VAL A 79 -10.23 -1.42 13.91
C VAL A 79 -8.93 -0.67 13.66
N GLY A 80 -8.35 -0.11 14.71
CA GLY A 80 -7.08 0.60 14.69
C GLY A 80 -5.92 -0.33 15.05
N MET A 81 -4.81 -0.22 14.34
CA MET A 81 -3.55 -0.84 14.74
C MET A 81 -2.44 0.19 14.87
N ASP A 82 -1.70 0.16 15.98
CA ASP A 82 -0.52 1.01 16.18
C ASP A 82 0.55 0.26 16.97
N ILE A 83 1.81 0.67 16.80
CA ILE A 83 2.96 0.07 17.50
C ILE A 83 3.23 0.77 18.85
N SER A 84 2.80 2.02 19.02
CA SER A 84 2.99 2.78 20.25
C SER A 84 1.87 2.49 21.26
N ALA A 85 2.23 1.83 22.36
CA ALA A 85 1.32 1.62 23.48
C ALA A 85 0.83 2.95 24.08
N SER A 86 1.69 3.98 24.15
CA SER A 86 1.34 5.30 24.67
C SER A 86 0.32 6.02 23.77
N MET A 87 0.43 5.89 22.45
CA MET A 87 -0.59 6.43 21.53
C MET A 87 -1.94 5.74 21.72
N LEU A 88 -1.95 4.41 21.85
CA LEU A 88 -3.17 3.64 22.11
C LEU A 88 -3.79 3.95 23.49
N ASP A 89 -2.99 4.17 24.53
CA ASP A 89 -3.47 4.62 25.84
C ASP A 89 -4.18 5.97 25.75
N VAL A 90 -3.64 6.91 24.96
CA VAL A 90 -4.30 8.19 24.70
C VAL A 90 -5.62 7.98 23.93
N ALA A 91 -5.66 7.07 22.95
CA ALA A 91 -6.91 6.74 22.24
C ALA A 91 -7.97 6.18 23.20
N LEU A 92 -7.59 5.28 24.12
CA LEU A 92 -8.49 4.75 25.15
C LEU A 92 -9.02 5.85 26.08
N GLN A 93 -8.17 6.78 26.49
CA GLN A 93 -8.56 7.93 27.33
C GLN A 93 -9.54 8.89 26.62
N ARG A 94 -9.54 8.90 25.28
CA ARG A 94 -10.46 9.68 24.45
C ARG A 94 -11.80 8.97 24.19
N ASP A 95 -11.96 7.74 24.67
CA ASP A 95 -13.19 6.95 24.52
C ASP A 95 -13.59 6.77 23.04
N VAL A 96 -12.60 6.41 22.20
CA VAL A 96 -12.84 6.14 20.78
C VAL A 96 -13.70 4.90 20.58
N GLU A 97 -14.55 4.90 19.55
CA GLU A 97 -15.50 3.80 19.30
C GLU A 97 -14.87 2.55 18.66
N GLY A 98 -13.71 2.69 18.01
CA GLY A 98 -13.05 1.59 17.30
C GLY A 98 -12.25 0.68 18.23
N ASP A 99 -12.15 -0.59 17.84
CA ASP A 99 -11.27 -1.54 18.54
C ASP A 99 -9.81 -1.20 18.28
N LEU A 100 -8.97 -1.27 19.31
CA LEU A 100 -7.55 -0.92 19.24
C LEU A 100 -6.65 -2.15 19.39
N LEU A 101 -5.65 -2.25 18.52
CA LEU A 101 -4.69 -3.35 18.48
C LEU A 101 -3.25 -2.83 18.57
N LEU A 102 -2.52 -3.25 19.61
CA LEU A 102 -1.07 -3.06 19.69
C LEU A 102 -0.38 -4.04 18.73
N ALA A 103 0.15 -3.54 17.60
CA ALA A 103 0.79 -4.35 16.57
C ALA A 103 1.83 -3.59 15.74
N ASP A 104 2.91 -4.29 15.36
CA ASP A 104 3.89 -3.82 14.37
C ASP A 104 3.42 -4.16 12.95
N ILE A 105 3.02 -3.14 12.20
CA ILE A 105 2.56 -3.26 10.80
C ILE A 105 3.64 -3.86 9.87
N GLY A 106 4.92 -3.78 10.24
CA GLY A 106 6.04 -4.39 9.52
C GLY A 106 6.15 -5.91 9.68
N GLN A 107 5.37 -6.51 10.59
CA GLN A 107 5.20 -7.97 10.68
C GLN A 107 4.06 -8.49 9.81
N GLY A 108 3.20 -7.59 9.30
CA GLY A 108 2.03 -7.92 8.50
C GLY A 108 0.73 -7.52 9.18
N VAL A 109 -0.40 -7.77 8.50
CA VAL A 109 -1.75 -7.44 8.97
C VAL A 109 -2.41 -8.72 9.48
N PRO A 110 -2.69 -8.87 10.80
CA PRO A 110 -3.08 -10.14 11.41
C PRO A 110 -4.58 -10.42 11.35
N PHE A 111 -5.20 -10.19 10.19
CA PHE A 111 -6.64 -10.42 9.98
C PHE A 111 -6.89 -11.50 8.93
N ARG A 112 -8.09 -12.08 8.97
CA ARG A 112 -8.48 -13.11 7.99
C ARG A 112 -8.60 -12.48 6.60
N PRO A 113 -8.41 -13.28 5.53
CA PRO A 113 -8.57 -12.76 4.18
C PRO A 113 -9.98 -12.20 3.93
N GLY A 114 -10.07 -11.03 3.28
CA GLY A 114 -11.33 -10.40 2.92
C GLY A 114 -12.17 -9.86 4.09
N THR A 115 -11.53 -9.54 5.23
CA THR A 115 -12.19 -8.99 6.42
C THR A 115 -12.69 -7.57 6.20
N PHE A 116 -11.86 -6.69 5.63
CA PHE A 116 -12.14 -5.25 5.57
C PHE A 116 -12.69 -4.83 4.22
N ASP A 117 -13.61 -3.87 4.25
CA ASP A 117 -14.13 -3.21 3.06
C ASP A 117 -13.12 -2.22 2.49
N ALA A 118 -12.43 -1.52 3.39
CA ALA A 118 -11.40 -0.54 3.07
C ALA A 118 -10.32 -0.46 4.14
N ALA A 119 -9.22 0.20 3.82
CA ALA A 119 -8.20 0.56 4.80
C ALA A 119 -7.73 2.00 4.59
N ILE A 120 -7.38 2.66 5.68
CA ILE A 120 -6.79 3.99 5.69
C ILE A 120 -5.47 3.93 6.47
N SER A 121 -4.52 4.78 6.10
CA SER A 121 -3.30 4.98 6.86
C SER A 121 -2.85 6.41 6.70
N ILE A 122 -2.80 7.18 7.78
CA ILE A 122 -2.42 8.59 7.75
C ILE A 122 -1.10 8.77 8.49
N SER A 123 -0.07 9.26 7.79
CA SER A 123 1.25 9.56 8.36
C SER A 123 1.98 8.36 8.98
N ALA A 124 1.72 7.12 8.55
CA ALA A 124 2.29 5.92 9.21
C ALA A 124 3.22 5.06 8.33
N ILE A 125 2.90 4.80 7.06
CA ILE A 125 3.63 3.77 6.30
C ILE A 125 5.09 4.14 5.97
N GLN A 126 5.49 5.41 6.09
CA GLN A 126 6.89 5.81 5.89
C GLN A 126 7.82 5.23 6.97
N TRP A 127 7.30 4.89 8.15
CA TRP A 127 8.06 4.25 9.23
C TRP A 127 8.57 2.85 8.83
N LEU A 128 7.89 2.18 7.89
CA LEU A 128 8.36 0.90 7.33
C LEU A 128 9.65 1.02 6.52
N CYS A 129 10.03 2.24 6.11
CA CYS A 129 11.29 2.52 5.44
C CYS A 129 12.48 2.61 6.41
N ASN A 130 12.22 2.69 7.72
CA ASN A 130 13.27 2.69 8.73
C ASN A 130 13.73 1.27 9.02
N ALA A 131 15.05 1.07 9.11
CA ALA A 131 15.64 -0.21 9.45
C ALA A 131 15.97 -0.20 10.95
N GLU A 132 15.06 -0.71 11.78
CA GLU A 132 15.23 -0.75 13.24
C GLU A 132 16.19 -1.86 13.69
N SER A 133 16.37 -2.91 12.88
CA SER A 133 17.28 -4.02 13.16
C SER A 133 18.01 -4.51 11.91
N SER A 134 19.19 -5.10 12.10
CA SER A 134 19.95 -5.75 11.02
C SER A 134 19.25 -7.00 10.45
N GLU A 135 18.28 -7.54 11.19
CA GLU A 135 17.55 -8.76 10.84
C GLU A 135 16.40 -8.53 9.86
N THR A 136 15.80 -7.33 9.86
CA THR A 136 14.67 -7.02 8.99
C THR A 136 14.98 -5.84 8.06
N SER A 137 14.98 -6.10 6.76
CA SER A 137 15.13 -5.04 5.77
C SER A 137 13.82 -4.26 5.58
N PRO A 138 13.89 -2.94 5.29
CA PRO A 138 12.71 -2.15 4.91
C PRO A 138 11.90 -2.78 3.77
N ALA A 139 12.57 -3.35 2.77
CA ALA A 139 11.92 -4.06 1.67
C ALA A 139 11.13 -5.29 2.14
N GLY A 140 11.66 -6.04 3.12
CA GLY A 140 10.96 -7.18 3.72
C GLY A 140 9.75 -6.76 4.55
N ARG A 141 9.88 -5.71 5.36
CA ARG A 141 8.79 -5.13 6.17
C ARG A 141 7.65 -4.63 5.26
N LEU A 142 7.97 -3.83 4.24
CA LEU A 142 7.01 -3.36 3.24
C LEU A 142 6.32 -4.54 2.51
N SER A 143 7.07 -5.58 2.14
CA SER A 143 6.49 -6.75 1.49
C SER A 143 5.50 -7.48 2.40
N ARG A 144 5.81 -7.67 3.68
CA ARG A 144 4.89 -8.32 4.63
C ARG A 144 3.64 -7.47 4.86
N PHE A 145 3.83 -6.17 5.06
CA PHE A 145 2.74 -5.22 5.23
C PHE A 145 1.77 -5.27 4.05
N PHE A 146 2.23 -4.99 2.82
CA PHE A 146 1.33 -4.92 1.66
C PHE A 146 0.73 -6.28 1.28
N ASN A 147 1.44 -7.39 1.47
CA ASN A 147 0.85 -8.72 1.25
C ASN A 147 -0.28 -9.00 2.25
N GLY A 148 -0.05 -8.68 3.54
CA GLY A 148 -1.07 -8.85 4.58
C GLY A 148 -2.27 -7.93 4.36
N LEU A 149 -2.02 -6.67 4.03
CA LEU A 149 -3.08 -5.69 3.72
C LEU A 149 -3.90 -6.13 2.51
N TYR A 150 -3.24 -6.55 1.42
CA TYR A 150 -3.92 -7.06 0.23
C TYR A 150 -4.81 -8.25 0.55
N SER A 151 -4.32 -9.20 1.36
CA SER A 151 -5.12 -10.36 1.74
C SER A 151 -6.31 -9.97 2.62
N SER A 152 -6.13 -9.02 3.54
CA SER A 152 -7.14 -8.65 4.53
C SER A 152 -8.30 -7.84 3.94
N LEU A 153 -8.11 -7.22 2.78
CA LEU A 153 -9.14 -6.47 2.07
C LEU A 153 -9.99 -7.39 1.19
N LYS A 154 -11.29 -7.11 1.10
CA LYS A 154 -12.18 -7.82 0.17
C LYS A 154 -11.78 -7.57 -1.28
N ARG A 155 -12.23 -8.45 -2.19
CA ARG A 155 -12.13 -8.17 -3.64
C ARG A 155 -12.93 -6.91 -3.97
N GLY A 156 -12.31 -5.99 -4.71
CA GLY A 156 -12.85 -4.65 -4.95
C GLY A 156 -12.65 -3.68 -3.79
N GLY A 157 -12.05 -4.11 -2.68
CA GLY A 157 -11.69 -3.24 -1.57
C GLY A 157 -10.62 -2.23 -1.96
N ARG A 158 -10.61 -1.10 -1.26
CA ARG A 158 -9.70 0.03 -1.51
C ARG A 158 -8.85 0.33 -0.28
N ALA A 159 -7.64 0.82 -0.48
CA ALA A 159 -6.85 1.39 0.59
C ALA A 159 -6.26 2.73 0.17
N VAL A 160 -6.23 3.69 1.09
CA VAL A 160 -5.57 4.98 0.86
C VAL A 160 -4.56 5.21 1.97
N CYS A 161 -3.29 5.36 1.59
CA CYS A 161 -2.22 5.61 2.52
C CYS A 161 -1.59 6.99 2.24
N GLN A 162 -1.79 7.93 3.15
CA GLN A 162 -1.05 9.20 3.16
C GLN A 162 0.30 8.97 3.85
N PHE A 163 1.39 9.49 3.25
CA PHE A 163 2.74 9.29 3.80
C PHE A 163 3.73 10.37 3.39
N TYR A 164 4.86 10.44 4.10
CA TYR A 164 5.92 11.42 3.88
C TYR A 164 7.23 10.74 3.46
N PRO A 165 7.44 10.42 2.17
CA PRO A 165 8.70 9.81 1.74
C PRO A 165 9.88 10.77 1.97
N LYS A 166 11.04 10.23 2.34
CA LYS A 166 12.28 11.03 2.49
C LYS A 166 12.85 11.48 1.15
N ASN A 167 12.70 10.64 0.13
CA ASN A 167 13.23 10.84 -1.22
C ASN A 167 12.48 9.93 -2.21
N ASP A 168 12.76 10.12 -3.49
CA ASP A 168 12.14 9.32 -4.57
C ASP A 168 12.44 7.82 -4.44
N VAL A 169 13.56 7.44 -3.83
CA VAL A 169 13.90 6.02 -3.61
C VAL A 169 12.90 5.38 -2.65
N GLN A 170 12.57 6.02 -1.52
CA GLN A 170 11.54 5.53 -0.60
C GLN A 170 10.15 5.54 -1.25
N LYS A 171 9.81 6.61 -1.98
CA LYS A 171 8.56 6.70 -2.75
C LYS A 171 8.41 5.53 -3.72
N GLN A 172 9.46 5.21 -4.47
CA GLN A 172 9.51 4.06 -5.38
C GLN A 172 9.48 2.71 -4.66
N MET A 173 10.13 2.60 -3.49
CA MET A 173 10.17 1.36 -2.71
C MET A 173 8.77 0.98 -2.20
N ILE A 174 8.05 1.94 -1.61
CA ILE A 174 6.69 1.77 -1.10
C ILE A 174 5.74 1.39 -2.23
N THR A 175 5.71 2.19 -3.29
CA THR A 175 4.82 1.96 -4.46
C THR A 175 5.11 0.61 -5.12
N SER A 176 6.39 0.24 -5.29
CA SER A 176 6.76 -1.05 -5.87
C SER A 176 6.35 -2.23 -5.00
N ALA A 177 6.37 -2.09 -3.67
CA ALA A 177 5.93 -3.14 -2.77
C ALA A 177 4.41 -3.37 -2.87
N ALA A 178 3.61 -2.30 -2.93
CA ALA A 178 2.17 -2.39 -3.13
C ALA A 178 1.81 -3.07 -4.46
N VAL A 179 2.45 -2.66 -5.57
CA VAL A 179 2.22 -3.27 -6.89
C VAL A 179 2.63 -4.74 -6.89
N LYS A 180 3.74 -5.11 -6.23
CA LYS A 180 4.17 -6.51 -6.11
C LYS A 180 3.21 -7.37 -5.30
N ALA A 181 2.54 -6.80 -4.29
CA ALA A 181 1.52 -7.50 -3.51
C ALA A 181 0.25 -7.78 -4.32
N GLY A 182 0.04 -7.07 -5.44
CA GLY A 182 -1.07 -7.30 -6.37
C GLY A 182 -2.09 -6.18 -6.43
N PHE A 183 -1.84 -5.05 -5.74
CA PHE A 183 -2.71 -3.88 -5.83
C PHE A 183 -2.65 -3.23 -7.22
N GLY A 184 -3.78 -2.74 -7.71
CA GLY A 184 -3.78 -1.60 -8.62
C GLY A 184 -3.37 -0.37 -7.81
N ALA A 185 -2.36 0.39 -8.26
CA ALA A 185 -1.82 1.50 -7.49
C ALA A 185 -1.83 2.79 -8.31
N GLY A 186 -2.27 3.87 -7.69
CA GLY A 186 -2.17 5.25 -8.15
C GLY A 186 -1.52 6.11 -7.09
N LEU A 187 -0.85 7.18 -7.51
CA LEU A 187 -0.21 8.11 -6.60
C LEU A 187 -0.70 9.52 -6.87
N LEU A 188 -1.20 10.19 -5.84
CA LEU A 188 -1.75 11.54 -5.91
C LEU A 188 -0.90 12.49 -5.09
N GLU A 189 -0.58 13.64 -5.66
CA GLU A 189 0.06 14.76 -4.98
C GLU A 189 -0.92 15.93 -4.89
N ASP A 190 -1.38 16.24 -3.68
CA ASP A 190 -2.10 17.47 -3.42
C ASP A 190 -1.09 18.60 -3.14
N ASP A 191 -1.36 19.79 -3.68
CA ASP A 191 -0.54 21.00 -3.57
C ASP A 191 0.93 20.86 -4.03
N PRO A 192 1.22 20.25 -5.21
CA PRO A 192 2.58 19.89 -5.64
C PRO A 192 3.53 21.08 -5.78
N GLU A 193 3.00 22.28 -6.00
CA GLU A 193 3.78 23.52 -6.14
C GLU A 193 4.20 24.14 -4.80
N THR A 194 3.70 23.60 -3.68
CA THR A 194 3.95 24.14 -2.35
C THR A 194 4.96 23.31 -1.57
N LYS A 195 5.46 23.84 -0.45
CA LYS A 195 6.26 23.05 0.50
C LYS A 195 5.41 22.09 1.35
N ASN A 196 4.09 22.13 1.22
CA ASN A 196 3.14 21.35 2.01
C ASN A 196 2.54 20.18 1.22
N VAL A 197 3.25 19.68 0.20
CA VAL A 197 2.80 18.56 -0.63
C VAL A 197 2.35 17.39 0.24
N LYS A 198 1.13 16.90 -0.02
CA LYS A 198 0.59 15.69 0.61
C LYS A 198 0.51 14.59 -0.43
N LEU A 199 1.17 13.48 -0.15
CA LEU A 199 1.24 12.33 -1.04
C LEU A 199 0.29 11.23 -0.56
N TYR A 200 -0.60 10.77 -1.44
CA TYR A 200 -1.55 9.69 -1.17
C TYR A 200 -1.31 8.53 -2.13
N LEU A 201 -1.08 7.35 -1.58
CA LEU A 201 -1.07 6.09 -2.32
C LEU A 201 -2.48 5.50 -2.33
N VAL A 202 -3.10 5.46 -3.50
CA VAL A 202 -4.45 4.94 -3.71
C VAL A 202 -4.36 3.53 -4.28
N LEU A 203 -4.96 2.56 -3.59
CA LEU A 203 -4.80 1.13 -3.86
C LEU A 203 -6.14 0.44 -4.07
N THR A 204 -6.19 -0.51 -4.99
CA THR A 204 -7.39 -1.32 -5.28
C THR A 204 -7.07 -2.82 -5.34
N VAL A 205 -7.94 -3.65 -4.76
CA VAL A 205 -7.81 -5.11 -4.80
C VAL A 205 -8.64 -5.70 -5.93
N GLY A 206 -8.02 -6.53 -6.77
CA GLY A 206 -8.74 -7.35 -7.75
C GLY A 206 -9.03 -6.71 -9.11
N GLY A 207 -8.29 -5.67 -9.51
CA GLY A 207 -8.33 -5.10 -10.86
C GLY A 207 -7.88 -6.13 -11.92
N ASN A 208 -8.87 -6.83 -12.49
CA ASN A 208 -8.87 -7.74 -13.66
C ASN A 208 -9.31 -9.19 -13.45
N ALA A 209 -10.47 -9.37 -12.81
CA ALA A 209 -11.31 -10.54 -13.11
C ALA A 209 -12.79 -10.12 -13.05
N THR A 210 -13.38 -9.91 -14.23
CA THR A 210 -14.81 -9.70 -14.50
C THR A 210 -15.47 -8.48 -13.84
N GLY A 211 -15.45 -7.33 -14.51
CA GLY A 211 -16.41 -6.22 -14.31
C GLY A 211 -16.13 -5.21 -13.20
N SER A 212 -15.05 -5.35 -12.44
CA SER A 212 -14.62 -4.36 -11.43
C SER A 212 -13.74 -3.28 -12.08
N LYS A 213 -14.11 -2.00 -11.87
CA LYS A 213 -13.41 -0.78 -12.33
C LYS A 213 -11.90 -0.91 -12.23
N ASP A 214 -11.18 -0.69 -13.34
CA ASP A 214 -9.72 -0.63 -13.35
C ASP A 214 -9.24 0.54 -12.47
N ILE A 215 -7.99 0.52 -11.99
CA ILE A 215 -7.44 1.69 -11.26
C ILE A 215 -7.61 2.96 -12.08
N ALA A 216 -7.48 2.85 -13.41
CA ALA A 216 -7.74 3.94 -14.36
C ALA A 216 -9.18 4.44 -14.31
N ASP A 217 -10.17 3.56 -14.13
CA ASP A 217 -11.60 3.93 -13.99
C ASP A 217 -11.93 4.46 -12.59
N VAL A 218 -11.16 4.06 -11.57
CA VAL A 218 -11.31 4.56 -10.19
C VAL A 218 -10.74 5.97 -10.07
N VAL A 219 -9.67 6.27 -10.81
CA VAL A 219 -9.09 7.61 -10.89
C VAL A 219 -9.62 8.44 -12.05
N ASP A 220 -10.54 7.89 -12.86
CA ASP A 220 -11.17 8.62 -13.97
C ASP A 220 -12.02 9.75 -13.39
N GLY A 221 -11.58 10.99 -13.61
CA GLY A 221 -12.15 12.21 -13.00
C GLY A 221 -11.48 12.68 -11.71
N MET A 222 -10.45 12.00 -11.21
CA MET A 222 -9.60 12.52 -10.13
C MET A 222 -8.40 13.26 -10.74
N ASP A 223 -8.36 14.59 -10.57
CA ASP A 223 -7.24 15.41 -11.04
C ASP A 223 -5.94 15.02 -10.31
N GLY A 224 -4.85 14.82 -11.06
CA GLY A 224 -3.50 14.67 -10.51
C GLY A 224 -3.07 13.27 -10.08
N VAL A 225 -3.82 12.20 -10.38
CA VAL A 225 -3.42 10.83 -10.01
C VAL A 225 -2.52 10.18 -11.07
N ASP A 226 -1.27 9.90 -10.72
CA ASP A 226 -0.34 9.11 -11.52
C ASP A 226 -0.62 7.61 -11.36
N VAL A 227 -1.22 7.00 -12.38
CA VAL A 227 -1.48 5.55 -12.40
C VAL A 227 -0.18 4.76 -12.58
N LEU A 228 0.19 3.99 -11.55
CA LEU A 228 1.38 3.15 -11.52
C LEU A 228 1.05 1.76 -12.05
N ASP A 229 0.69 1.67 -13.34
CA ASP A 229 0.41 0.39 -13.96
C ASP A 229 1.67 -0.25 -14.57
N ASN A 230 2.13 -1.33 -13.94
CA ASN A 230 3.20 -2.17 -14.51
C ASN A 230 2.74 -2.99 -15.73
N ARG A 231 1.43 -3.01 -16.06
CA ARG A 231 0.89 -3.81 -17.17
C ARG A 231 0.83 -3.04 -18.51
N LYS A 232 0.79 -1.69 -18.52
CA LYS A 232 1.02 -0.89 -19.75
C LYS A 232 2.41 -1.08 -20.37
N LYS A 233 3.42 -1.51 -19.60
CA LYS A 233 4.72 -1.95 -20.17
C LYS A 233 4.63 -3.28 -20.93
N GLY A 234 3.55 -4.04 -20.75
CA GLY A 234 3.24 -5.23 -21.53
C GLY A 234 2.60 -4.94 -22.89
N GLU A 235 1.87 -3.81 -23.00
CA GLU A 235 1.09 -3.49 -24.22
C GLU A 235 1.72 -2.39 -25.09
N LYS A 236 2.54 -1.49 -24.54
CA LYS A 236 3.30 -0.48 -25.33
C LYS A 236 4.74 -0.87 -25.63
N GLY A 237 4.99 -2.16 -25.75
CA GLY A 237 6.20 -2.70 -26.34
C GLY A 237 5.82 -3.63 -27.46
N GLY A 238 5.81 -3.16 -28.70
CA GLY A 238 5.83 -4.01 -29.90
C GLY A 238 7.11 -4.86 -29.93
N LYS A 239 7.26 -5.81 -29.01
CA LYS A 239 8.16 -6.95 -29.15
C LYS A 239 7.33 -8.00 -29.85
N GLY A 240 7.47 -8.07 -31.17
CA GLY A 240 6.78 -9.03 -32.03
C GLY A 240 6.67 -10.39 -31.35
N GLU A 241 5.45 -10.95 -31.35
CA GLU A 241 5.12 -12.20 -30.70
C GLU A 241 6.22 -13.24 -30.93
N ILE A 242 6.90 -13.65 -29.86
CA ILE A 242 7.87 -14.74 -29.94
C ILE A 242 7.07 -16.02 -30.23
N LYS A 243 6.92 -16.33 -31.52
CA LYS A 243 6.14 -17.46 -32.02
C LYS A 243 6.58 -18.75 -31.33
N LYS A 244 5.62 -19.50 -30.79
CA LYS A 244 5.85 -20.80 -30.14
C LYS A 244 6.59 -21.73 -31.10
N GLY A 245 7.73 -22.27 -30.65
CA GLY A 245 8.62 -23.12 -31.46
C GLY A 245 9.72 -22.39 -32.22
N SER A 246 9.77 -21.04 -32.20
CA SER A 246 10.91 -20.28 -32.72
C SER A 246 12.17 -20.50 -31.88
N LYS A 247 13.36 -20.24 -32.46
CA LYS A 247 14.64 -20.31 -31.73
C LYS A 247 14.64 -19.41 -30.48
N ALA A 248 14.09 -18.20 -30.59
CA ALA A 248 13.95 -17.27 -29.47
C ALA A 248 13.04 -17.82 -28.37
N TRP A 249 11.93 -18.47 -28.75
CA TRP A 249 11.03 -19.13 -27.79
C TRP A 249 11.73 -20.26 -27.02
N ILE A 250 12.53 -21.06 -27.72
CA ILE A 250 13.26 -22.19 -27.15
C ILE A 250 14.34 -21.72 -26.17
N ILE A 251 15.09 -20.66 -26.51
CA ILE A 251 16.13 -20.09 -25.64
C ILE A 251 15.51 -19.55 -24.35
N LYS A 252 14.43 -18.76 -24.44
CA LYS A 252 13.72 -18.23 -23.27
C LYS A 252 13.20 -19.33 -22.34
N LYS A 253 12.74 -20.46 -22.90
CA LYS A 253 12.30 -21.62 -22.11
C LYS A 253 13.45 -22.35 -21.43
N LYS A 254 14.62 -22.43 -22.06
CA LYS A 254 15.83 -23.00 -21.46
C LYS A 254 16.29 -22.17 -20.26
N GLU A 255 16.42 -20.86 -20.41
CA GLU A 255 16.79 -19.93 -19.32
C GLU A 255 15.81 -20.01 -18.14
N GLN A 256 14.50 -20.10 -18.43
CA GLN A 256 13.48 -20.25 -17.38
C GLN A 256 13.64 -21.55 -16.59
N MET A 257 14.05 -22.64 -17.24
CA MET A 257 14.24 -23.94 -16.61
C MET A 257 15.54 -24.00 -15.81
N GLU A 258 16.61 -23.36 -16.29
CA GLU A 258 17.87 -23.19 -15.56
C GLU A 258 17.68 -22.37 -14.27
N ARG A 259 16.92 -21.27 -14.34
CA ARG A 259 16.54 -20.47 -13.15
C ARG A 259 15.75 -21.26 -12.10
N LYS A 260 15.07 -22.33 -12.52
CA LYS A 260 14.35 -23.26 -11.64
C LYS A 260 15.22 -24.43 -11.16
N GLY A 261 16.54 -24.36 -11.39
CA GLY A 261 17.50 -25.39 -10.98
C GLY A 261 17.44 -26.68 -11.79
N LYS A 262 16.75 -26.69 -12.95
CA LYS A 262 16.66 -27.89 -13.79
C LYS A 262 17.86 -28.00 -14.71
N ILE A 263 18.31 -29.23 -14.94
CA ILE A 263 19.39 -29.53 -15.90
C ILE A 263 18.86 -29.30 -17.32
N VAL A 264 19.46 -28.35 -18.04
CA VAL A 264 19.09 -27.98 -19.41
C VAL A 264 20.28 -28.14 -20.35
N LYS A 265 20.06 -28.69 -21.55
CA LYS A 265 21.12 -28.83 -22.56
C LYS A 265 21.53 -27.47 -23.14
N ALA A 266 22.83 -27.26 -23.33
CA ALA A 266 23.39 -26.05 -23.92
C ALA A 266 22.75 -25.64 -25.26
N THR A 267 22.71 -24.35 -25.53
CA THR A 267 22.27 -23.77 -26.80
C THR A 267 23.34 -23.97 -27.87
N SER A 268 22.96 -24.53 -29.02
CA SER A 268 23.86 -24.72 -30.17
C SER A 268 23.35 -24.00 -31.41
N LYS A 269 24.18 -23.91 -32.46
CA LYS A 269 23.81 -23.35 -33.78
C LYS A 269 22.62 -24.05 -34.45
N PHE A 270 22.26 -25.25 -34.01
CA PHE A 270 21.13 -26.04 -34.53
C PHE A 270 19.84 -25.87 -33.71
N THR A 271 19.85 -25.09 -32.62
CA THR A 271 18.68 -24.87 -31.76
C THR A 271 17.53 -24.24 -32.55
N GLY A 272 16.36 -24.90 -32.54
CA GLY A 272 15.16 -24.43 -33.23
C GLY A 272 15.11 -24.69 -34.73
N ARG A 273 16.09 -25.39 -35.32
CA ARG A 273 16.09 -25.74 -36.75
C ARG A 273 15.22 -26.98 -36.98
N LYS A 274 14.28 -26.91 -37.93
CA LYS A 274 13.52 -28.09 -38.39
C LYS A 274 14.51 -29.10 -38.99
N ARG A 275 14.50 -30.34 -38.49
CA ARG A 275 15.24 -31.45 -39.12
C ARG A 275 14.50 -31.86 -40.39
N ARG A 276 15.22 -32.06 -41.50
CA ARG A 276 14.63 -32.70 -42.68
C ARG A 276 14.34 -34.15 -42.32
N VAL A 277 13.14 -34.61 -42.65
CA VAL A 277 12.79 -36.03 -42.57
C VAL A 277 13.57 -36.71 -43.69
N GLN A 278 14.48 -37.62 -43.34
CA GLN A 278 15.00 -38.59 -44.29
C GLN A 278 13.90 -39.64 -44.44
N PHE A 279 13.39 -39.78 -45.67
CA PHE A 279 12.72 -41.01 -46.08
C PHE A 279 13.79 -42.06 -46.38
#